data_AF-A0A7S1A3N1-F1
#
_entry.id   AF-A0A7S1A3N1-F1
#
_cell.length_a   1.000
_cell.length_b   1.000
_cell.length_c   1.000
_cell.angle_alpha   90.00
_cell.angle_beta   90.00
_cell.angle_gamma   90.00
#
_symmetry.space_group_name_H-M   'P 1'
#
loop_
_entity.id
_entity.type
_entity.pdbx_description
1 polymer ?
#
loop_
_entity_poly.entity_id
_entity_poly.type
_entity_poly.pdbx_seq_one_letter_code
_entity_poly.pdbx_strand_id
1 'polypeptide(L)'
;FFGGSGMAAWEELQSHDMVSLFLPWASLKTWRTLARTNKAEYAAVFPLHQQVVRRAMAPDATVSKLSTDGRAAAYRIWVLSGVSVEDASVPVLVEQIHDWAKNGRRLNGKPAKRLEHLSRIRNEFDGTYAERGIKASMRNELVAVKEVLQLKLTLNGLMSEVDLLQLVPYDVCGKLAVGQSVPCSRARQKTEATALMWATRHGVRWVEMMLGFSPDVQQVTPGGWSALLYAAAFESRKVVADGVFDCSEGYGGYRHRSRGVVGPLIDAGAALDQNLPLRTFLASFAPSPIISEKVGPQDLARTEAASREGWAVVLLSV
;
A
#
# COMPACT_ATOMS: atom_id res chain seq x y z
N PHE A 1 -17.76 -25.91 -32.71
CA PHE A 1 -16.41 -25.91 -33.29
C PHE A 1 -15.49 -25.10 -32.39
N PHE A 2 -14.92 -25.73 -31.37
CA PHE A 2 -13.76 -25.18 -30.66
C PHE A 2 -12.57 -26.04 -31.10
N GLY A 3 -11.63 -25.43 -31.82
CA GLY A 3 -10.36 -26.06 -32.17
C GLY A 3 -9.52 -26.27 -30.91
N GLY A 4 -8.72 -27.34 -30.92
CA GLY A 4 -7.98 -27.84 -29.75
C GLY A 4 -7.02 -26.87 -29.05
N SER A 5 -6.75 -25.67 -29.59
CA SER A 5 -5.97 -24.64 -28.89
C SER A 5 -6.76 -23.91 -27.79
N GLY A 6 -8.09 -23.87 -27.87
CA GLY A 6 -8.94 -23.20 -26.88
C GLY A 6 -9.09 -24.00 -25.58
N MET A 7 -8.99 -25.33 -25.64
CA MET A 7 -9.08 -26.19 -24.44
C MET A 7 -7.76 -26.25 -23.67
N ALA A 8 -6.61 -26.17 -24.35
CA ALA A 8 -5.30 -26.06 -23.68
C ALA A 8 -5.16 -24.72 -22.95
N ALA A 9 -5.54 -23.61 -23.60
CA ALA A 9 -5.62 -22.31 -22.94
C ALA A 9 -6.63 -22.29 -21.79
N TRP A 10 -7.71 -23.08 -21.88
CA TRP A 10 -8.72 -23.23 -20.83
C TRP A 10 -8.22 -24.01 -19.61
N GLU A 11 -7.49 -25.12 -19.79
CA GLU A 11 -6.87 -25.86 -18.68
C GLU A 11 -5.74 -25.05 -18.02
N GLU A 12 -5.03 -24.24 -18.81
CA GLU A 12 -4.00 -23.31 -18.32
C GLU A 12 -4.60 -22.10 -17.56
N LEU A 13 -5.76 -21.59 -17.99
CA LEU A 13 -6.56 -20.56 -17.30
C LEU A 13 -7.29 -21.08 -16.04
N GLN A 14 -7.68 -22.36 -16.02
CA GLN A 14 -8.29 -23.03 -14.86
C GLN A 14 -7.26 -23.48 -13.82
N SER A 15 -6.00 -23.65 -14.21
CA SER A 15 -4.91 -23.58 -13.23
C SER A 15 -5.06 -22.24 -12.51
N HIS A 16 -5.21 -22.28 -11.18
CA HIS A 16 -5.86 -21.23 -10.37
C HIS A 16 -5.20 -19.84 -10.38
N ASP A 17 -4.16 -19.63 -11.20
CA ASP A 17 -3.39 -18.41 -11.32
C ASP A 17 -4.18 -17.30 -12.05
N MET A 18 -4.51 -17.42 -13.35
CA MET A 18 -4.98 -16.26 -14.15
C MET A 18 -6.28 -15.61 -13.66
N VAL A 19 -7.21 -16.43 -13.17
CA VAL A 19 -8.49 -15.98 -12.59
C VAL A 19 -8.26 -15.17 -11.31
N SER A 20 -7.27 -15.53 -10.50
CA SER A 20 -6.90 -14.73 -9.32
C SER A 20 -6.09 -13.47 -9.66
N LEU A 21 -5.52 -13.40 -10.87
CA LEU A 21 -4.59 -12.36 -11.31
C LEU A 21 -5.27 -11.19 -12.04
N PHE A 22 -6.29 -11.44 -12.89
CA PHE A 22 -6.97 -10.38 -13.67
C PHE A 22 -8.28 -9.88 -13.06
N LEU A 23 -9.07 -10.78 -12.45
CA LEU A 23 -10.39 -10.44 -11.92
C LEU A 23 -10.45 -9.40 -10.80
N PRO A 24 -9.44 -9.25 -9.94
CA PRO A 24 -9.54 -8.29 -8.85
C PRO A 24 -9.50 -6.83 -9.32
N TRP A 25 -8.87 -6.58 -10.47
CA TRP A 25 -8.46 -5.24 -10.91
C TRP A 25 -9.35 -4.67 -12.02
N ALA A 26 -10.15 -5.51 -12.67
CA ALA A 26 -11.01 -5.09 -13.76
C ALA A 26 -12.27 -4.36 -13.23
N SER A 27 -12.37 -3.06 -13.50
CA SER A 27 -13.61 -2.30 -13.32
C SER A 27 -14.74 -2.89 -14.18
N LEU A 28 -16.01 -2.63 -13.84
CA LEU A 28 -17.15 -3.01 -14.71
C LEU A 28 -17.00 -2.48 -16.14
N LYS A 29 -16.35 -1.33 -16.32
CA LYS A 29 -15.99 -0.79 -17.64
C LYS A 29 -14.95 -1.66 -18.34
N THR A 30 -13.92 -2.12 -17.62
CA THR A 30 -12.90 -3.06 -18.13
C THR A 30 -13.55 -4.37 -18.57
N TRP A 31 -14.50 -4.89 -17.80
CA TRP A 31 -15.29 -6.07 -18.14
C TRP A 31 -16.10 -5.92 -19.42
N ARG A 32 -16.78 -4.77 -19.57
CA ARG A 32 -17.53 -4.45 -20.80
C ARG A 32 -16.61 -4.33 -22.01
N THR A 33 -15.42 -3.79 -21.83
CA THR A 33 -14.41 -3.74 -22.89
C THR A 33 -13.94 -5.14 -23.26
N LEU A 34 -13.59 -5.98 -22.28
CA LEU A 34 -13.19 -7.37 -22.49
C LEU A 34 -14.27 -8.17 -23.24
N ALA A 35 -15.53 -8.01 -22.83
CA ALA A 35 -16.69 -8.63 -23.48
C ALA A 35 -16.86 -8.23 -24.96
N ARG A 36 -16.41 -7.03 -25.32
CA ARG A 36 -16.46 -6.51 -26.70
C ARG A 36 -15.26 -6.97 -27.53
N THR A 37 -14.08 -7.07 -26.91
CA THR A 37 -12.82 -7.37 -27.61
C THR A 37 -12.53 -8.87 -27.70
N ASN A 38 -12.93 -9.67 -26.70
CA ASN A 38 -12.71 -11.12 -26.69
C ASN A 38 -13.87 -11.86 -26.00
N LYS A 39 -14.85 -12.30 -26.80
CA LYS A 39 -16.05 -13.00 -26.29
C LYS A 39 -15.73 -14.34 -25.63
N ALA A 40 -14.70 -15.05 -26.07
CA ALA A 40 -14.35 -16.37 -25.54
C ALA A 40 -13.76 -16.28 -24.13
N GLU A 41 -12.81 -15.36 -23.93
CA GLU A 41 -12.27 -15.05 -22.60
C GLU A 41 -13.36 -14.50 -21.68
N TYR A 42 -14.20 -13.57 -22.16
CA TYR A 42 -15.30 -13.08 -21.32
C TYR A 42 -16.25 -14.19 -20.89
N ALA A 43 -16.64 -15.10 -21.80
CA ALA A 43 -17.46 -16.26 -21.46
C ALA A 43 -16.80 -17.18 -20.41
N ALA A 44 -15.46 -17.26 -20.41
CA ALA A 44 -14.69 -18.02 -19.44
C ALA A 44 -14.86 -17.53 -18.00
N VAL A 45 -14.74 -16.23 -17.81
CA VAL A 45 -14.75 -15.59 -16.48
C VAL A 45 -16.13 -15.07 -16.08
N PHE A 46 -17.11 -15.08 -16.99
CA PHE A 46 -18.48 -14.61 -16.74
C PHE A 46 -19.20 -15.31 -15.57
N PRO A 47 -19.09 -16.65 -15.37
CA PRO A 47 -19.74 -17.31 -14.23
C PRO A 47 -19.20 -16.79 -12.89
N LEU A 48 -17.88 -16.59 -12.79
CA LEU A 48 -17.26 -16.05 -11.58
C LEU A 48 -17.64 -14.59 -11.37
N HIS A 49 -17.64 -13.78 -12.44
CA HIS A 49 -18.14 -12.40 -12.38
C HIS A 49 -19.60 -12.35 -11.90
N GLN A 50 -20.48 -13.22 -12.41
CA GLN A 50 -21.86 -13.30 -11.94
C GLN A 50 -21.97 -13.75 -10.48
N GLN A 51 -21.12 -14.67 -10.02
CA GLN A 51 -21.10 -15.11 -8.62
C GLN A 51 -20.65 -13.98 -7.70
N VAL A 52 -19.62 -13.23 -8.11
CA VAL A 52 -19.12 -12.02 -7.44
C VAL A 52 -20.22 -10.97 -7.35
N VAL A 53 -20.87 -10.65 -8.47
CA VAL A 53 -21.96 -9.67 -8.51
C VAL A 53 -23.16 -10.15 -7.68
N ARG A 54 -23.60 -11.40 -7.79
CA ARG A 54 -24.75 -11.91 -7.04
C ARG A 54 -24.54 -11.88 -5.54
N ARG A 55 -23.32 -12.19 -5.07
CA ARG A 55 -23.01 -12.14 -3.64
C ARG A 55 -22.70 -10.72 -3.15
N ALA A 56 -22.09 -9.86 -3.97
CA ALA A 56 -21.97 -8.43 -3.68
C ALA A 56 -23.34 -7.70 -3.65
N MET A 57 -24.33 -8.25 -4.34
CA MET A 57 -25.72 -7.78 -4.38
C MET A 57 -26.64 -8.59 -3.47
N ALA A 58 -26.10 -9.55 -2.69
CA ALA A 58 -26.88 -10.19 -1.64
C ALA A 58 -27.32 -9.11 -0.64
N PRO A 59 -28.55 -9.19 -0.10
CA PRO A 59 -29.13 -8.14 0.71
C PRO A 59 -28.49 -8.14 2.10
N ASP A 60 -27.24 -7.70 2.17
CA ASP A 60 -26.62 -7.29 3.42
C ASP A 60 -26.84 -5.78 3.58
N ALA A 61 -27.56 -5.42 4.65
CA ALA A 61 -28.09 -4.07 4.83
C ALA A 61 -26.97 -3.01 4.92
N THR A 62 -25.80 -3.40 5.42
CA THR A 62 -24.60 -2.57 5.58
C THR A 62 -23.96 -2.20 4.25
N VAL A 63 -23.91 -3.13 3.29
CA VAL A 63 -23.23 -2.96 1.99
C VAL A 63 -24.13 -2.25 0.96
N SER A 64 -25.43 -2.18 1.20
CA SER A 64 -26.42 -1.54 0.32
C SER A 64 -26.21 -0.04 0.07
N LYS A 65 -25.52 0.66 0.99
CA LYS A 65 -25.22 2.10 0.90
C LYS A 65 -24.07 2.41 -0.07
N LEU A 66 -23.34 1.40 -0.53
CA LEU A 66 -22.22 1.57 -1.43
C LEU A 66 -22.64 1.73 -2.89
N SER A 67 -21.81 2.45 -3.64
CA SER A 67 -21.84 2.42 -5.10
C SER A 67 -21.67 0.98 -5.62
N THR A 68 -22.16 0.70 -6.82
CA THR A 68 -22.00 -0.61 -7.47
C THR A 68 -20.52 -1.02 -7.58
N ASP A 69 -19.63 -0.06 -7.82
CA ASP A 69 -18.19 -0.30 -7.91
C ASP A 69 -17.55 -0.56 -6.53
N GLY A 70 -18.00 0.17 -5.49
CA GLY A 70 -17.57 -0.04 -4.11
C GLY A 70 -17.98 -1.40 -3.56
N ARG A 71 -19.22 -1.86 -3.84
CA ARG A 71 -19.68 -3.23 -3.50
C ARG A 71 -18.85 -4.30 -4.17
N ALA A 72 -18.56 -4.13 -5.46
CA ALA A 72 -17.72 -5.05 -6.20
C ALA A 72 -16.29 -5.06 -5.65
N ALA A 73 -15.72 -3.90 -5.28
CA ALA A 73 -14.38 -3.79 -4.69
C ALA A 73 -14.30 -4.48 -3.32
N ALA A 74 -15.24 -4.18 -2.42
CA ALA A 74 -15.32 -4.77 -1.09
C ALA A 74 -15.45 -6.28 -1.13
N TYR A 75 -16.36 -6.78 -1.98
CA TYR A 75 -16.56 -8.21 -2.13
C TYR A 75 -15.36 -8.89 -2.79
N ARG A 76 -14.73 -8.26 -3.79
CA ARG A 76 -13.47 -8.76 -4.37
C ARG A 76 -12.40 -8.90 -3.30
N ILE A 77 -12.21 -7.87 -2.48
CA ILE A 77 -11.23 -7.91 -1.39
C ILE A 77 -11.61 -9.01 -0.40
N TRP A 78 -12.82 -9.04 0.14
CA TRP A 78 -13.25 -10.10 1.07
C TRP A 78 -13.03 -11.51 0.51
N VAL A 79 -13.43 -11.79 -0.74
CA VAL A 79 -13.27 -13.12 -1.34
C VAL A 79 -11.83 -13.47 -1.66
N LEU A 80 -11.05 -12.51 -2.14
CA LEU A 80 -9.71 -12.77 -2.68
C LEU A 80 -8.63 -12.68 -1.61
N SER A 81 -8.78 -11.79 -0.63
CA SER A 81 -7.86 -11.64 0.49
C SER A 81 -8.32 -12.37 1.76
N GLY A 82 -9.62 -12.68 1.90
CA GLY A 82 -10.19 -13.22 3.14
C GLY A 82 -10.34 -12.18 4.25
N VAL A 83 -10.15 -10.90 3.94
CA VAL A 83 -10.16 -9.81 4.92
C VAL A 83 -11.59 -9.35 5.18
N SER A 84 -12.03 -9.43 6.43
CA SER A 84 -13.29 -8.83 6.88
C SER A 84 -13.12 -7.31 6.99
N VAL A 85 -13.82 -6.56 6.15
CA VAL A 85 -13.82 -5.08 6.21
C VAL A 85 -14.49 -4.59 7.51
N GLU A 86 -15.48 -5.33 8.00
CA GLU A 86 -16.21 -4.98 9.23
C GLU A 86 -15.33 -5.12 10.46
N ASP A 87 -14.58 -6.24 10.56
CA ASP A 87 -13.82 -6.56 11.77
C ASP A 87 -12.42 -5.93 11.81
N ALA A 88 -11.79 -5.69 10.66
CA ALA A 88 -10.44 -5.14 10.61
C ALA A 88 -10.42 -3.64 10.96
N SER A 89 -9.45 -3.20 11.75
CA SER A 89 -9.18 -1.78 11.93
C SER A 89 -8.75 -1.14 10.59
N VAL A 90 -8.95 0.16 10.42
CA VAL A 90 -8.54 0.88 9.20
C VAL A 90 -7.05 0.65 8.86
N PRO A 91 -6.09 0.74 9.80
CA PRO A 91 -4.68 0.51 9.48
C PRO A 91 -4.39 -0.92 9.03
N VAL A 92 -4.98 -1.92 9.69
CA VAL A 92 -4.83 -3.35 9.32
C VAL A 92 -5.47 -3.64 7.97
N LEU A 93 -6.65 -3.09 7.72
CA LEU A 93 -7.36 -3.23 6.46
C LEU A 93 -6.52 -2.70 5.29
N VAL A 94 -5.94 -1.51 5.45
CA VAL A 94 -5.05 -0.91 4.44
C VAL A 94 -3.81 -1.78 4.22
N GLU A 95 -3.16 -2.24 5.30
CA GLU A 95 -1.99 -3.13 5.21
C GLU A 95 -2.32 -4.41 4.46
N GLN A 96 -3.42 -5.07 4.79
CA GLN A 96 -3.81 -6.33 4.18
C GLN A 96 -4.20 -6.16 2.71
N ILE A 97 -4.90 -5.08 2.34
CA ILE A 97 -5.21 -4.80 0.94
C ILE A 97 -3.94 -4.49 0.16
N HIS A 98 -3.01 -3.72 0.73
CA HIS A 98 -1.71 -3.47 0.11
C HIS A 98 -0.91 -4.75 -0.05
N ASP A 99 -0.85 -5.60 0.97
CA ASP A 99 -0.11 -6.86 0.92
C ASP A 99 -0.71 -7.82 -0.08
N TRP A 100 -2.03 -7.88 -0.18
CA TRP A 100 -2.74 -8.64 -1.20
C TRP A 100 -2.55 -8.03 -2.60
N ALA A 101 -2.58 -6.70 -2.72
CA ALA A 101 -2.32 -5.99 -3.96
C ALA A 101 -0.91 -6.28 -4.49
N LYS A 102 0.06 -6.21 -3.59
CA LYS A 102 1.47 -6.41 -3.88
C LYS A 102 1.78 -7.88 -4.12
N ASN A 103 1.31 -8.79 -3.28
CA ASN A 103 1.75 -10.19 -3.28
C ASN A 103 0.69 -11.18 -3.80
N GLY A 104 -0.47 -10.70 -4.24
CA GLY A 104 -1.61 -11.54 -4.60
C GLY A 104 -2.17 -12.33 -3.41
N ARG A 105 -2.97 -13.35 -3.71
CA ARG A 105 -3.45 -14.32 -2.72
C ARG A 105 -2.33 -15.31 -2.40
N ARG A 106 -2.03 -15.51 -1.11
CA ARG A 106 -1.10 -16.57 -0.67
C ARG A 106 -1.75 -17.94 -0.88
N LEU A 107 -1.38 -18.64 -1.94
CA LEU A 107 -1.68 -20.07 -2.10
C LEU A 107 -0.66 -20.84 -1.26
N ASN A 108 -1.13 -21.65 -0.30
CA ASN A 108 -0.29 -22.51 0.56
C ASN A 108 0.77 -21.76 1.40
N GLY A 109 0.46 -20.53 1.83
CA GLY A 109 1.32 -19.74 2.71
C GLY A 109 2.56 -19.12 2.05
N LYS A 110 2.80 -19.40 0.76
CA LYS A 110 3.87 -18.76 -0.02
C LYS A 110 3.29 -17.60 -0.84
N PRO A 111 3.82 -16.37 -0.71
CA PRO A 111 3.42 -15.29 -1.59
C PRO A 111 3.90 -15.59 -3.01
N ALA A 112 2.98 -15.58 -3.98
CA ALA A 112 3.37 -15.48 -5.39
C ALA A 112 3.99 -14.10 -5.56
N LYS A 113 5.32 -14.02 -5.69
CA LYS A 113 6.00 -12.72 -5.72
C LYS A 113 5.47 -11.93 -6.90
N ARG A 114 5.01 -10.70 -6.66
CA ARG A 114 4.62 -9.72 -7.70
C ARG A 114 5.56 -9.77 -8.90
N LEU A 115 6.86 -9.72 -8.63
CA LEU A 115 7.93 -9.73 -9.62
C LEU A 115 7.91 -10.99 -10.48
N GLU A 116 7.67 -12.16 -9.92
CA GLU A 116 7.57 -13.41 -10.68
C GLU A 116 6.33 -13.39 -11.57
N HIS A 117 5.21 -12.88 -11.06
CA HIS A 117 3.98 -12.71 -11.82
C HIS A 117 4.12 -11.66 -12.94
N LEU A 118 4.75 -10.52 -12.66
CA LEU A 118 5.03 -9.48 -13.64
C LEU A 118 6.06 -9.94 -14.68
N SER A 119 7.05 -10.75 -14.27
CA SER A 119 7.99 -11.41 -15.18
C SER A 119 7.28 -12.39 -16.11
N ARG A 120 6.32 -13.18 -15.62
CA ARG A 120 5.49 -14.06 -16.47
C ARG A 120 4.66 -13.25 -17.48
N ILE A 121 3.91 -12.25 -17.03
CA ILE A 121 3.15 -11.36 -17.93
C ILE A 121 4.07 -10.68 -18.96
N ARG A 122 5.25 -10.22 -18.54
CA ARG A 122 6.22 -9.56 -19.44
C ARG A 122 6.84 -10.53 -20.46
N ASN A 123 6.94 -11.82 -20.11
CA ASN A 123 7.42 -12.87 -21.01
C ASN A 123 6.31 -13.36 -21.97
N GLU A 124 5.05 -13.29 -21.55
CA GLU A 124 3.88 -13.73 -22.34
C GLU A 124 3.32 -12.64 -23.27
N PHE A 125 3.42 -11.37 -22.88
CA PHE A 125 2.87 -10.24 -23.63
C PHE A 125 3.97 -9.26 -24.04
N ASP A 126 3.98 -8.87 -25.31
CA ASP A 126 4.97 -7.97 -25.90
C ASP A 126 5.08 -6.65 -25.12
N GLY A 127 6.31 -6.17 -24.90
CA GLY A 127 6.70 -5.34 -23.74
C GLY A 127 5.88 -4.07 -23.47
N THR A 128 5.22 -3.48 -24.47
CA THR A 128 4.37 -2.29 -24.30
C THR A 128 2.97 -2.57 -23.71
N TYR A 129 2.48 -3.80 -23.80
CA TYR A 129 1.17 -4.20 -23.24
C TYR A 129 1.30 -4.65 -21.79
N ALA A 130 2.34 -5.43 -21.47
CA ALA A 130 2.67 -5.82 -20.11
C ALA A 130 2.87 -4.59 -19.21
N GLU A 131 3.63 -3.59 -19.68
CA GLU A 131 3.89 -2.37 -18.92
C GLU A 131 2.63 -1.52 -18.70
N ARG A 132 1.74 -1.42 -19.70
CA ARG A 132 0.42 -0.77 -19.56
C ARG A 132 -0.48 -1.52 -18.58
N GLY A 133 -0.46 -2.85 -18.60
CA GLY A 133 -1.18 -3.70 -17.66
C GLY A 133 -0.70 -3.51 -16.22
N ILE A 134 0.62 -3.46 -16.01
CA ILE A 134 1.25 -3.22 -14.70
C ILE A 134 0.85 -1.86 -14.15
N LYS A 135 0.99 -0.80 -14.96
CA LYS A 135 0.61 0.57 -14.57
C LYS A 135 -0.89 0.67 -14.29
N ALA A 136 -1.72 -0.03 -15.05
CA ALA A 136 -3.16 -0.12 -14.78
C ALA A 136 -3.45 -0.85 -13.46
N SER A 137 -2.80 -1.99 -13.20
CA SER A 137 -2.92 -2.72 -11.93
C SER A 137 -2.56 -1.84 -10.75
N MET A 138 -1.40 -1.18 -10.76
CA MET A 138 -0.97 -0.25 -9.71
C MET A 138 -1.93 0.93 -9.49
N ARG A 139 -2.56 1.43 -10.56
CA ARG A 139 -3.61 2.47 -10.41
C ARG A 139 -4.85 1.89 -9.76
N ASN A 140 -5.20 0.65 -10.11
CA ASN A 140 -6.35 -0.03 -9.54
C ASN A 140 -6.12 -0.44 -8.07
N GLU A 141 -4.87 -0.58 -7.60
CA GLU A 141 -4.53 -0.77 -6.17
C GLU A 141 -5.00 0.37 -5.29
N LEU A 142 -4.58 1.60 -5.62
CA LEU A 142 -5.02 2.78 -4.86
C LEU A 142 -6.52 3.01 -4.99
N VAL A 143 -7.12 2.71 -6.15
CA VAL A 143 -8.58 2.77 -6.32
C VAL A 143 -9.26 1.74 -5.40
N ALA A 144 -8.79 0.49 -5.37
CA ALA A 144 -9.37 -0.54 -4.52
C ALA A 144 -9.25 -0.19 -3.04
N VAL A 145 -8.10 0.31 -2.58
CA VAL A 145 -7.95 0.81 -1.21
C VAL A 145 -8.87 1.97 -0.94
N LYS A 146 -8.96 2.95 -1.85
CA LYS A 146 -9.85 4.10 -1.70
C LYS A 146 -11.30 3.65 -1.54
N GLU A 147 -11.79 2.75 -2.39
CA GLU A 147 -13.16 2.23 -2.32
C GLU A 147 -13.42 1.47 -1.01
N VAL A 148 -12.44 0.69 -0.54
CA VAL A 148 -12.61 -0.07 0.72
C VAL A 148 -12.46 0.79 1.97
N LEU A 149 -11.62 1.83 1.93
CA LEU A 149 -11.61 2.85 2.96
C LEU A 149 -12.95 3.58 3.02
N GLN A 150 -13.49 4.00 1.87
CA GLN A 150 -14.83 4.59 1.81
C GLN A 150 -15.88 3.66 2.43
N LEU A 151 -15.84 2.36 2.10
CA LEU A 151 -16.69 1.38 2.76
C LEU A 151 -16.47 1.36 4.27
N LYS A 152 -15.24 1.21 4.73
CA LYS A 152 -14.95 1.12 6.16
C LYS A 152 -15.48 2.35 6.92
N LEU A 153 -15.30 3.55 6.36
CA LEU A 153 -15.84 4.78 6.93
C LEU A 153 -17.38 4.80 6.94
N THR A 154 -18.05 4.25 5.91
CA THR A 154 -19.52 4.11 5.91
C THR A 154 -20.04 3.09 6.93
N LEU A 155 -19.17 2.17 7.38
CA LEU A 155 -19.43 1.19 8.43
C LEU A 155 -18.97 1.68 9.81
N ASN A 156 -18.91 3.00 10.01
CA ASN A 156 -18.48 3.67 11.25
C ASN A 156 -17.01 3.43 11.64
N GLY A 157 -16.17 2.96 10.70
CA GLY A 157 -14.73 2.99 10.91
C GLY A 157 -14.21 4.42 11.01
N LEU A 158 -13.12 4.63 11.74
CA LEU A 158 -12.52 5.94 11.95
C LEU A 158 -11.10 5.97 11.38
N MET A 159 -10.77 7.04 10.64
CA MET A 159 -9.38 7.27 10.18
C MET A 159 -8.37 7.39 11.34
N SER A 160 -8.87 7.69 12.55
CA SER A 160 -8.10 7.82 13.76
C SER A 160 -7.87 6.50 14.50
N GLU A 161 -8.34 5.36 13.98
CA GLU A 161 -8.03 4.05 14.53
C GLU A 161 -6.52 3.82 14.54
N VAL A 162 -6.02 3.28 15.65
CA VAL A 162 -4.61 2.93 15.86
C VAL A 162 -4.52 1.42 16.04
N ASP A 163 -3.57 0.79 15.37
CA ASP A 163 -3.30 -0.64 15.52
C ASP A 163 -1.79 -0.92 15.52
N LEU A 164 -1.40 -2.13 15.95
CA LEU A 164 -0.03 -2.61 15.99
C LEU A 164 0.35 -3.26 14.65
N LEU A 165 1.15 -2.56 13.85
CA LEU A 165 1.57 -2.98 12.53
C LEU A 165 3.05 -3.34 12.50
N GLN A 166 3.44 -4.24 11.58
CA GLN A 166 4.85 -4.55 11.33
C GLN A 166 5.40 -3.54 10.31
N LEU A 167 5.58 -2.29 10.72
CA LEU A 167 6.01 -1.24 9.80
C LEU A 167 7.48 -1.32 9.41
N VAL A 168 8.36 -1.71 10.32
CA VAL A 168 9.80 -1.75 10.05
C VAL A 168 10.22 -3.20 9.73
N PRO A 169 10.63 -3.51 8.49
CA PRO A 169 11.22 -4.81 8.17
C PRO A 169 12.48 -5.08 8.99
N TYR A 170 12.74 -6.36 9.25
CA TYR A 170 13.88 -6.81 10.06
C TYR A 170 15.24 -6.53 9.42
N ASP A 171 15.29 -6.35 8.12
CA ASP A 171 16.49 -6.12 7.31
C ASP A 171 16.81 -4.62 7.10
N VAL A 172 15.98 -3.72 7.62
CA VAL A 172 16.25 -2.28 7.55
C VAL A 172 17.46 -1.93 8.39
N CYS A 173 18.48 -1.39 7.72
CA CYS A 173 19.65 -0.82 8.37
C CYS A 173 19.24 0.34 9.29
N GLY A 174 19.82 0.39 10.49
CA GLY A 174 19.73 1.60 11.30
C GLY A 174 20.76 2.63 10.87
N LYS A 175 20.73 3.79 11.52
CA LYS A 175 21.67 4.89 11.25
C LYS A 175 22.37 5.32 12.53
N LEU A 176 23.65 5.67 12.42
CA LEU A 176 24.45 6.30 13.47
C LEU A 176 24.52 7.81 13.26
N ALA A 177 25.02 8.55 14.27
CA ALA A 177 25.10 10.02 14.27
C ALA A 177 25.92 10.63 13.11
N VAL A 178 26.75 9.83 12.44
CA VAL A 178 27.57 10.26 11.28
C VAL A 178 26.87 9.94 9.93
N GLY A 179 25.57 9.61 9.96
CA GLY A 179 24.82 9.20 8.77
C GLY A 179 25.18 7.81 8.23
N GLN A 180 26.12 7.11 8.87
CA GLN A 180 26.54 5.77 8.51
C GLN A 180 25.39 4.78 8.72
N SER A 181 25.02 4.07 7.65
CA SER A 181 24.06 2.98 7.68
C SER A 181 24.71 1.74 8.28
N VAL A 182 24.06 1.13 9.26
CA VAL A 182 24.55 -0.08 9.95
C VAL A 182 23.50 -1.17 9.82
N PRO A 183 23.86 -2.35 9.28
CA PRO A 183 22.98 -3.51 9.29
C PRO A 183 22.50 -3.80 10.71
N CYS A 184 21.19 -3.95 10.89
CA CYS A 184 20.60 -4.25 12.18
C CYS A 184 19.81 -5.54 12.06
N SER A 185 20.32 -6.62 12.64
CA SER A 185 19.63 -7.92 12.67
C SER A 185 18.64 -8.06 13.83
N ARG A 186 18.43 -6.98 14.60
CA ARG A 186 17.55 -6.99 15.76
C ARG A 186 16.09 -7.11 15.32
N ALA A 187 15.36 -8.03 15.96
CA ALA A 187 13.92 -8.12 15.81
C ALA A 187 13.25 -6.77 16.15
N ARG A 188 12.45 -6.25 15.21
CA ARG A 188 11.65 -5.04 15.38
C ARG A 188 10.31 -5.41 15.98
N GLN A 189 9.90 -4.69 17.02
CA GLN A 189 8.56 -4.84 17.56
C GLN A 189 7.55 -4.24 16.59
N LYS A 190 6.30 -4.73 16.67
CA LYS A 190 5.18 -4.04 16.04
C LYS A 190 5.05 -2.64 16.64
N THR A 191 4.64 -1.71 15.81
CA THR A 191 4.52 -0.30 16.19
C THR A 191 3.10 0.17 15.99
N GLU A 192 2.62 0.99 16.92
CA GLU A 192 1.32 1.62 16.81
C GLU A 192 1.30 2.57 15.62
N ALA A 193 0.26 2.48 14.80
CA ALA A 193 0.10 3.37 13.66
C ALA A 193 -1.37 3.52 13.27
N THR A 194 -1.70 4.73 12.81
CA THR A 194 -2.90 4.98 12.01
C THR A 194 -2.67 4.61 10.55
N ALA A 195 -3.73 4.63 9.74
CA ALA A 195 -3.61 4.41 8.30
C ALA A 195 -2.73 5.46 7.60
N LEU A 196 -2.78 6.72 8.06
CA LEU A 196 -1.90 7.79 7.54
C LEU A 196 -0.43 7.53 7.91
N MET A 197 -0.17 7.11 9.15
CA MET A 197 1.18 6.75 9.61
C MET A 197 1.75 5.58 8.80
N TRP A 198 0.95 4.54 8.57
CA TRP A 198 1.31 3.41 7.70
C TRP A 198 1.65 3.88 6.27
N ALA A 199 0.86 4.81 5.71
CA ALA A 199 1.05 5.30 4.34
C ALA A 199 2.40 5.98 4.11
N THR A 200 3.00 6.59 5.14
CA THR A 200 4.31 7.25 5.03
C THR A 200 5.44 6.30 4.62
N ARG A 201 5.33 5.01 4.95
CA ARG A 201 6.27 3.98 4.50
C ARG A 201 6.10 3.66 3.01
N HIS A 202 4.91 3.79 2.47
CA HIS A 202 4.58 3.33 1.11
C HIS A 202 4.62 4.43 0.06
N GLY A 203 4.91 5.66 0.48
CA GLY A 203 5.29 6.75 -0.42
C GLY A 203 4.21 7.82 -0.61
N VAL A 204 4.58 8.87 -1.34
CA VAL A 204 3.83 10.13 -1.41
C VAL A 204 2.39 9.94 -1.89
N ARG A 205 2.17 9.05 -2.89
CA ARG A 205 0.84 8.79 -3.44
C ARG A 205 -0.12 8.21 -2.39
N TRP A 206 0.38 7.38 -1.49
CA TRP A 206 -0.41 6.82 -0.40
C TRP A 206 -0.74 7.89 0.63
N VAL A 207 0.24 8.73 0.98
CA VAL A 207 0.01 9.87 1.88
C VAL A 207 -1.03 10.82 1.31
N GLU A 208 -0.87 11.27 0.06
CA GLU A 208 -1.84 12.15 -0.62
C GLU A 208 -3.24 11.53 -0.70
N MET A 209 -3.34 10.23 -0.99
CA MET A 209 -4.62 9.51 -1.02
C MET A 209 -5.27 9.47 0.37
N MET A 210 -4.50 9.16 1.41
CA MET A 210 -5.00 9.16 2.79
C MET A 210 -5.43 10.55 3.23
N LEU A 211 -4.66 11.60 2.92
CA LEU A 211 -5.03 12.98 3.23
C LEU A 211 -6.36 13.39 2.58
N GLY A 212 -6.70 12.82 1.41
CA GLY A 212 -8.01 13.00 0.78
C GLY A 212 -9.20 12.52 1.62
N PHE A 213 -8.97 11.69 2.64
CA PHE A 213 -9.98 11.26 3.62
C PHE A 213 -10.04 12.12 4.88
N SER A 214 -9.31 13.25 4.90
CA SER A 214 -9.24 14.18 6.04
C SER A 214 -8.88 13.50 7.39
N PRO A 215 -7.85 12.64 7.45
CA PRO A 215 -7.37 12.09 8.72
C PRO A 215 -6.84 13.21 9.62
N ASP A 216 -6.85 12.97 10.93
CA ASP A 216 -6.16 13.86 11.86
C ASP A 216 -4.64 13.73 11.69
N VAL A 217 -4.04 14.72 11.04
CA VAL A 217 -2.59 14.78 10.78
C VAL A 217 -1.79 15.04 12.06
N GLN A 218 -2.44 15.62 13.08
CA GLN A 218 -1.83 15.89 14.38
C GLN A 218 -1.89 14.70 15.32
N GLN A 219 -2.59 13.63 14.94
CA GLN A 219 -2.77 12.50 15.81
C GLN A 219 -1.43 11.89 16.22
N VAL A 220 -1.33 11.66 17.52
CA VAL A 220 -0.20 10.96 18.15
C VAL A 220 -0.72 9.65 18.72
N THR A 221 -0.01 8.55 18.49
CA THR A 221 -0.38 7.26 19.10
C THR A 221 -0.11 7.27 20.61
N PRO A 222 -0.70 6.35 21.40
CA PRO A 222 -0.38 6.22 22.82
C PRO A 222 1.13 6.13 23.12
N GLY A 223 1.89 5.50 22.22
CA GLY A 223 3.34 5.39 22.26
C GLY A 223 4.10 6.65 21.86
N GLY A 224 3.44 7.72 21.43
CA GLY A 224 4.06 9.01 21.07
C GLY A 224 4.42 9.18 19.59
N TRP A 225 3.93 8.30 18.70
CA TRP A 225 4.23 8.39 17.27
C TRP A 225 3.31 9.35 16.54
N SER A 226 3.86 10.24 15.71
CA SER A 226 3.11 11.08 14.77
C SER A 226 3.38 10.65 13.32
N ALA A 227 2.49 11.04 12.39
CA ALA A 227 2.69 10.78 10.96
C ALA A 227 4.00 11.41 10.44
N LEU A 228 4.30 12.64 10.87
CA LEU A 228 5.52 13.35 10.46
C LEU A 228 6.79 12.68 11.01
N LEU A 229 6.75 12.16 12.24
CA LEU A 229 7.88 11.44 12.83
C LEU A 229 8.15 10.12 12.08
N TYR A 230 7.10 9.38 11.72
CA TYR A 230 7.23 8.20 10.86
C TYR A 230 7.82 8.55 9.50
N ALA A 231 7.29 9.58 8.83
CA ALA A 231 7.80 10.04 7.54
C ALA A 231 9.29 10.37 7.59
N ALA A 232 9.73 11.19 8.55
CA ALA A 232 11.13 11.54 8.73
C ALA A 232 12.01 10.31 9.04
N ALA A 233 11.51 9.37 9.85
CA ALA A 233 12.26 8.17 10.22
C ALA A 233 12.46 7.21 9.02
N PHE A 234 11.44 7.05 8.17
CA PHE A 234 11.52 6.23 6.97
C PHE A 234 12.35 6.89 5.86
N GLU A 235 12.21 8.19 5.65
CA GLU A 235 13.00 8.96 4.69
C GLU A 235 14.48 8.96 5.07
N SER A 236 14.80 9.22 6.34
CA SER A 236 16.17 9.09 6.87
C SER A 236 16.75 7.71 6.56
N ARG A 237 15.98 6.62 6.72
CA ARG A 237 16.48 5.26 6.45
C ARG A 237 16.41 4.83 4.99
N LYS A 238 15.88 5.66 4.09
CA LYS A 238 15.68 5.35 2.67
C LYS A 238 14.85 4.08 2.45
N VAL A 239 13.81 3.90 3.27
CA VAL A 239 12.92 2.72 3.23
C VAL A 239 11.52 3.04 2.75
N VAL A 240 11.28 4.25 2.29
CA VAL A 240 10.02 4.62 1.66
C VAL A 240 9.90 3.82 0.35
N ALA A 241 8.86 3.01 0.22
CA ALA A 241 8.63 2.16 -0.94
C ALA A 241 8.01 2.95 -2.11
N ASP A 242 8.64 4.05 -2.53
CA ASP A 242 8.10 4.92 -3.58
C ASP A 242 8.52 4.54 -5.01
N GLY A 243 8.76 3.25 -5.28
CA GLY A 243 8.83 2.72 -6.66
C GLY A 243 10.22 2.39 -7.22
N VAL A 244 11.31 2.63 -6.48
CA VAL A 244 12.66 2.21 -6.93
C VAL A 244 12.81 0.69 -7.04
N PHE A 245 12.13 -0.07 -6.18
CA PHE A 245 12.28 -1.53 -6.16
C PHE A 245 11.29 -2.28 -7.05
N ASP A 246 10.15 -1.68 -7.40
CA ASP A 246 9.08 -2.40 -8.11
C ASP A 246 9.10 -2.16 -9.63
N CYS A 247 9.79 -1.12 -10.11
CA CYS A 247 9.92 -0.82 -11.54
C CYS A 247 11.36 -0.36 -11.83
N SER A 248 12.10 -1.06 -12.70
CA SER A 248 13.40 -0.61 -13.23
C SER A 248 13.31 0.66 -14.11
N GLU A 249 12.19 1.37 -14.06
CA GLU A 249 11.93 2.63 -14.74
C GLU A 249 11.40 3.64 -13.72
N GLY A 250 11.59 4.92 -14.00
CA GLY A 250 11.25 6.09 -13.14
C GLY A 250 9.75 6.28 -12.85
N TYR A 251 9.02 5.22 -12.55
CA TYR A 251 7.66 5.23 -12.04
C TYR A 251 7.70 5.35 -10.51
N GLY A 252 8.15 6.53 -10.04
CA GLY A 252 8.42 6.79 -8.62
C GLY A 252 9.88 7.16 -8.38
N GLY A 253 10.34 8.23 -9.03
CA GLY A 253 11.71 8.69 -8.92
C GLY A 253 12.02 9.24 -7.52
N TYR A 254 12.65 8.41 -6.68
CA TYR A 254 13.39 8.80 -5.46
C TYR A 254 14.31 10.02 -5.70
N ARG A 255 14.68 10.28 -6.94
CA ARG A 255 15.66 11.31 -7.31
C ARG A 255 15.09 12.72 -7.47
N HIS A 256 13.76 12.92 -7.47
CA HIS A 256 13.19 14.22 -7.87
C HIS A 256 12.03 14.77 -7.03
N ARG A 257 11.61 14.16 -5.92
CA ARG A 257 10.73 14.86 -4.98
C ARG A 257 11.56 15.48 -3.88
N SER A 258 11.97 16.72 -4.09
CA SER A 258 12.67 17.53 -3.08
C SER A 258 11.93 17.61 -1.74
N ARG A 259 10.65 17.23 -1.65
CA ARG A 259 9.87 17.29 -0.42
C ARG A 259 9.56 15.93 0.22
N GLY A 260 9.81 14.80 -0.47
CA GLY A 260 9.51 13.44 0.04
C GLY A 260 8.05 13.24 0.48
N VAL A 261 7.80 12.23 1.32
CA VAL A 261 6.50 12.04 2.03
C VAL A 261 6.24 13.09 3.10
N VAL A 262 7.28 13.82 3.51
CA VAL A 262 7.22 14.89 4.51
C VAL A 262 6.46 16.11 3.99
N GLY A 263 6.65 16.48 2.73
CA GLY A 263 6.03 17.66 2.11
C GLY A 263 4.51 17.71 2.24
N PRO A 264 3.76 16.69 1.77
CA PRO A 264 2.31 16.66 1.90
C PRO A 264 1.82 16.72 3.36
N LEU A 265 2.57 16.17 4.31
CA LEU A 265 2.22 16.23 5.74
C LEU A 265 2.39 17.64 6.30
N ILE A 266 3.46 18.34 5.93
CA ILE A 266 3.67 19.75 6.26
C ILE A 266 2.56 20.61 5.65
N ASP A 267 2.23 20.39 4.37
CA ASP A 267 1.15 21.12 3.68
C ASP A 267 -0.20 20.91 4.36
N ALA A 268 -0.42 19.72 4.93
CA ALA A 268 -1.61 19.38 5.71
C ALA A 268 -1.54 19.86 7.17
N GLY A 269 -0.48 20.58 7.55
CA GLY A 269 -0.33 21.24 8.85
C GLY A 269 0.29 20.40 9.95
N ALA A 270 0.96 19.28 9.66
CA ALA A 270 1.57 18.42 10.68
C ALA A 270 2.49 19.17 11.66
N ALA A 271 2.33 18.92 12.96
CA ALA A 271 3.14 19.52 14.01
C ALA A 271 4.62 19.09 13.93
N LEU A 272 5.51 20.08 13.92
CA LEU A 272 6.96 19.90 13.77
C LEU A 272 7.66 19.56 15.11
N ASP A 273 7.02 19.89 16.23
CA ASP A 273 7.55 19.80 17.60
C ASP A 273 7.18 18.49 18.33
N GLN A 274 6.55 17.56 17.62
CA GLN A 274 6.21 16.24 18.16
C GLN A 274 7.46 15.42 18.42
N ASN A 275 7.64 15.00 19.67
CA ASN A 275 8.85 14.36 20.15
C ASN A 275 8.56 13.04 20.85
N LEU A 276 9.39 12.05 20.58
CA LEU A 276 9.28 10.70 21.13
C LEU A 276 10.46 10.38 22.05
N PRO A 277 10.28 9.71 23.21
CA PRO A 277 11.41 9.22 24.00
C PRO A 277 12.33 8.32 23.19
N LEU A 278 13.65 8.51 23.30
CA LEU A 278 14.65 7.77 22.54
C LEU A 278 14.50 6.25 22.72
N ARG A 279 14.15 5.78 23.92
CA ARG A 279 13.91 4.36 24.20
C ARG A 279 12.80 3.79 23.31
N THR A 280 11.70 4.52 23.14
CA THR A 280 10.58 4.11 22.29
C THR A 280 10.98 4.15 20.82
N PHE A 281 11.72 5.18 20.40
CA PHE A 281 12.25 5.26 19.05
C PHE A 281 13.16 4.06 18.73
N LEU A 282 14.07 3.69 19.63
CA LEU A 282 15.01 2.60 19.45
C LEU A 282 14.34 1.22 19.38
N ALA A 283 13.21 1.02 20.07
CA ALA A 283 12.45 -0.23 19.98
C ALA A 283 12.02 -0.53 18.52
N SER A 284 11.71 0.51 17.76
CA SER A 284 11.25 0.45 16.37
C SER A 284 12.37 0.65 15.35
N PHE A 285 13.30 1.57 15.61
CA PHE A 285 14.22 2.12 14.60
C PHE A 285 15.72 2.12 15.00
N ALA A 286 16.14 1.37 16.02
CA ALA A 286 17.56 1.23 16.38
C ALA A 286 18.51 0.77 15.25
N PRO A 287 19.79 1.19 15.24
CA PRO A 287 20.32 2.34 15.97
C PRO A 287 19.70 3.67 15.51
N SER A 288 19.70 4.64 16.42
CA SER A 288 19.25 6.02 16.18
C SER A 288 20.44 6.90 15.79
N PRO A 289 20.29 7.79 14.79
CA PRO A 289 21.30 8.81 14.51
C PRO A 289 21.32 9.92 15.57
N ILE A 290 20.32 9.96 16.46
CA ILE A 290 20.16 10.96 17.51
C ILE A 290 20.48 10.34 18.87
N ILE A 291 21.27 11.06 19.66
CA ILE A 291 21.73 10.66 21.02
C ILE A 291 20.89 11.36 22.11
N SER A 292 20.09 12.36 21.75
CA SER A 292 19.18 13.08 22.65
C SER A 292 18.17 12.13 23.32
N GLU A 293 17.73 12.47 24.53
CA GLU A 293 16.68 11.74 25.26
C GLU A 293 15.35 11.69 24.51
N LYS A 294 15.11 12.65 23.62
CA LYS A 294 13.93 12.74 22.76
C LYS A 294 14.35 12.83 21.30
N VAL A 295 13.50 12.29 20.44
CA VAL A 295 13.69 12.23 18.99
C VAL A 295 12.46 12.83 18.32
N GLY A 296 12.65 13.94 17.61
CA GLY A 296 11.63 14.57 16.78
C GLY A 296 11.92 14.54 15.27
N PRO A 297 10.95 14.92 14.43
CA PRO A 297 11.13 15.06 12.99
C PRO A 297 12.26 16.04 12.63
N GLN A 298 12.35 17.17 13.34
CA GLN A 298 13.41 18.17 13.13
C GLN A 298 14.79 17.63 13.49
N ASP A 299 14.91 16.82 14.54
CA ASP A 299 16.20 16.22 14.91
C ASP A 299 16.67 15.26 13.83
N LEU A 300 15.77 14.43 13.29
CA LEU A 300 16.09 13.53 12.18
C LEU A 300 16.49 14.32 10.94
N ALA A 301 15.75 15.38 10.60
CA ALA A 301 16.10 16.24 9.48
C ALA A 301 17.47 16.91 9.65
N ARG A 302 17.83 17.37 10.85
CA ARG A 302 19.18 17.93 11.13
C ARG A 302 20.29 16.92 10.86
N THR A 303 20.09 15.64 11.23
CA THR A 303 21.08 14.59 10.93
C THR A 303 21.24 14.31 9.43
N GLU A 304 20.22 14.59 8.63
CA GLU A 304 20.19 14.35 7.17
C GLU A 304 20.50 15.61 6.34
N ALA A 305 20.43 16.79 6.95
CA ALA A 305 20.74 18.07 6.29
C ALA A 305 22.19 18.11 5.78
N ALA A 306 23.12 17.44 6.49
CA ALA A 306 24.51 17.28 6.05
C ALA A 306 24.63 16.58 4.68
N SER A 307 23.70 15.67 4.37
CA SER A 307 23.63 14.97 3.07
C SER A 307 22.86 15.73 1.98
N ARG A 308 22.36 16.95 2.25
CA ARG A 308 21.54 17.75 1.32
C ARG A 308 20.30 17.03 0.78
N GLU A 309 19.73 16.12 1.58
CA GLU A 309 18.48 15.45 1.23
C GLU A 309 17.35 16.48 1.19
N GLY A 310 16.61 16.55 0.09
CA GLY A 310 15.66 17.64 -0.16
C GLY A 310 14.60 17.77 0.94
N TRP A 311 14.04 16.64 1.41
CA TRP A 311 12.95 16.66 2.40
C TRP A 311 13.41 17.23 3.74
N ALA A 312 14.68 17.01 4.10
CA ALA A 312 15.25 17.50 5.34
C ALA A 312 15.42 19.02 5.30
N VAL A 313 15.87 19.55 4.15
CA VAL A 313 15.94 21.01 3.91
C VAL A 313 14.55 21.63 4.01
N VAL A 314 13.54 21.00 3.40
CA VAL A 314 12.15 21.48 3.43
C VAL A 314 11.62 21.51 4.85
N LEU A 315 11.80 20.43 5.63
CA LEU A 315 11.31 20.36 7.01
C LEU A 315 11.98 21.41 7.91
N LEU A 316 13.25 21.74 7.68
CA LEU A 316 13.98 22.75 8.45
C LEU A 316 13.72 24.19 7.99
N SER A 317 13.08 24.38 6.84
CA SER A 317 12.79 25.70 6.27
C SER A 317 11.42 26.29 6.66
N VAL A 318 10.57 25.46 7.28
CA VAL A 318 9.23 25.82 7.79
C VAL A 318 9.36 26.29 9.23
#